data_AF-A0A257ZS12-F1
#
_entry.id   AF-A0A257ZS12-F1
#
_cell.length_a   1.000
_cell.length_b   1.000
_cell.length_c   1.000
_cell.angle_alpha   90.00
_cell.angle_beta   90.00
_cell.angle_gamma   90.00
#
_symmetry.space_group_name_H-M   'P 1'
#
loop_
_entity.id
_entity.type
_entity.pdbx_description
1 polymer ?
#
loop_
_entity_poly.entity_id
_entity_poly.type
_entity_poly.pdbx_seq_one_letter_code
_entity_poly.pdbx_strand_id
1 'polypeptide(L)'
;MNIHTPIADRKPSREDAAAALDVLRQWAGKSSDAEIALLDAAVGYLVPGQGYPEFSRDYPAGFTPDAAYLGSLPDLQNGPSSLIRGAKARIQHVGISNFRLPIRYATKAGAMVLETSVTGTVSL
;
A
#
# COMPACT_ATOMS: atom_id res chain seq x y z
N MET A 1 -38.95 21.52 -4.77
CA MET A 1 -38.15 20.80 -5.78
C MET A 1 -36.76 21.41 -5.75
N ASN A 2 -35.84 20.82 -5.00
CA ASN A 2 -34.48 21.33 -4.87
C ASN A 2 -33.69 20.84 -6.08
N ILE A 3 -33.38 21.76 -7.00
CA ILE A 3 -32.58 21.46 -8.18
C ILE A 3 -31.12 21.44 -7.72
N HIS A 4 -30.55 20.25 -7.59
CA HIS A 4 -29.11 20.09 -7.46
C HIS A 4 -28.48 20.33 -8.83
N THR A 5 -27.99 21.54 -9.06
CA THR A 5 -27.22 21.88 -10.26
C THR A 5 -25.98 20.97 -10.31
N PRO A 6 -25.67 20.34 -11.45
CA PRO A 6 -24.44 19.56 -11.60
C PRO A 6 -23.23 20.43 -11.27
N ILE A 7 -22.28 19.89 -10.51
CA ILE A 7 -20.98 20.52 -10.22
C ILE A 7 -20.20 20.55 -11.54
N ALA A 8 -20.46 21.54 -12.39
CA ALA A 8 -19.76 21.74 -13.65
C ALA A 8 -18.70 22.86 -13.48
N ASP A 9 -17.45 22.47 -13.71
CA ASP A 9 -16.27 23.27 -14.11
C ASP A 9 -15.80 24.49 -13.29
N ARG A 10 -16.38 24.79 -12.12
CA ARG A 10 -15.83 25.82 -11.21
C ARG A 10 -15.07 25.23 -10.04
N LYS A 11 -13.94 25.87 -9.66
CA LYS A 11 -13.23 25.57 -8.41
C LYS A 11 -14.21 25.74 -7.23
N PRO A 12 -14.40 24.73 -6.37
CA PRO A 12 -15.26 24.83 -5.20
C PRO A 12 -14.84 26.01 -4.31
N SER A 13 -15.83 26.68 -3.74
CA SER A 13 -15.56 27.71 -2.73
C SER A 13 -15.09 27.06 -1.42
N ARG A 14 -14.52 27.87 -0.52
CA ARG A 14 -14.12 27.40 0.82
C ARG A 14 -15.32 26.87 1.62
N GLU A 15 -16.48 27.49 1.45
CA GLU A 15 -17.72 27.08 2.11
C GLU A 15 -18.21 25.72 1.58
N ASP A 16 -18.20 25.55 0.26
CA ASP A 16 -18.50 24.26 -0.37
C ASP A 16 -17.57 23.15 0.14
N ALA A 17 -16.27 23.44 0.23
CA ALA A 17 -15.28 22.49 0.73
C ALA A 17 -15.48 22.15 2.21
N ALA A 18 -15.84 23.13 3.05
CA ALA A 18 -16.13 22.91 4.47
C ALA A 18 -17.38 22.05 4.67
N ALA A 19 -18.46 22.33 3.93
CA ALA A 19 -19.68 21.54 3.97
C ALA A 19 -19.44 20.08 3.52
N ALA A 20 -18.67 19.89 2.45
CA ALA A 20 -18.29 18.55 1.99
C ALA A 20 -17.42 17.81 3.03
N LEU A 21 -16.49 18.51 3.68
CA LEU A 21 -15.64 17.94 4.73
C LEU A 21 -16.48 17.45 5.92
N ASP A 22 -17.47 18.21 6.36
CA ASP A 22 -18.35 17.80 7.48
C ASP A 22 -19.18 16.57 7.15
N VAL A 23 -19.69 16.48 5.91
CA VAL A 23 -20.40 15.28 5.42
C VAL A 23 -19.47 14.06 5.44
N LEU A 24 -18.25 14.21 4.90
CA LEU A 24 -17.27 13.12 4.86
C LEU A 24 -16.86 12.66 6.26
N ARG A 25 -16.69 13.59 7.21
CA ARG A 25 -16.40 13.28 8.62
C ARG A 25 -17.53 12.51 9.30
N GLN A 26 -18.77 12.95 9.10
CA GLN A 26 -19.94 12.28 9.69
C GLN A 26 -20.15 10.88 9.13
N TRP A 27 -19.93 10.71 7.82
CA TRP A 27 -20.00 9.41 7.16
C TRP A 27 -18.88 8.50 7.68
N ALA A 28 -17.63 8.94 7.62
CA ALA A 28 -16.48 8.15 8.05
C ALA A 28 -16.55 7.73 9.51
N GLY A 29 -17.02 8.61 10.41
CA GLY A 29 -17.19 8.27 11.83
C GLY A 29 -18.29 7.23 12.13
N LYS A 30 -19.10 6.86 11.13
CA LYS A 30 -20.16 5.83 11.25
C LYS A 30 -19.91 4.63 10.34
N SER A 31 -18.86 4.66 9.53
CA SER A 31 -18.49 3.60 8.60
C SER A 31 -17.42 2.70 9.20
N SER A 32 -17.42 1.44 8.79
CA SER A 32 -16.31 0.51 9.06
C SER A 32 -15.09 0.84 8.21
N ASP A 33 -13.90 0.41 8.64
CA ASP A 33 -12.65 0.59 7.89
C ASP A 33 -12.75 0.03 6.45
N ALA A 34 -13.49 -1.07 6.26
CA ALA A 34 -13.71 -1.68 4.96
C ALA A 34 -14.58 -0.80 4.03
N GLU A 35 -15.59 -0.11 4.57
CA GLU A 35 -16.43 0.83 3.82
C GLU A 35 -15.66 2.09 3.45
N ILE A 36 -14.84 2.61 4.38
CA ILE A 36 -13.95 3.75 4.13
C ILE A 36 -12.96 3.41 3.01
N ALA A 37 -12.30 2.25 3.10
CA ALA A 37 -11.33 1.79 2.10
C ALA A 37 -11.96 1.58 0.70
N LEU A 38 -13.26 1.27 0.64
CA LEU A 38 -13.97 1.13 -0.63
C LEU A 38 -14.22 2.47 -1.34
N LEU A 39 -14.41 3.56 -0.57
CA LEU A 39 -14.56 4.91 -1.11
C LEU A 39 -13.19 5.49 -1.50
N ASP A 40 -12.34 5.70 -0.50
CA ASP A 40 -10.94 6.12 -0.62
C ASP A 40 -10.31 6.05 0.78
N ALA A 41 -9.17 5.38 0.93
CA ALA A 41 -8.47 5.26 2.21
C ALA A 41 -8.12 6.62 2.84
N ALA A 42 -7.96 7.68 2.03
CA ALA A 42 -7.69 9.02 2.51
C ALA A 42 -8.84 9.61 3.36
N VAL A 43 -10.07 9.13 3.19
CA VAL A 43 -11.24 9.58 3.96
C VAL A 43 -11.13 9.18 5.43
N GLY A 44 -10.43 8.07 5.75
CA GLY A 44 -10.19 7.65 7.13
C GLY A 44 -9.45 8.70 7.95
N TYR A 45 -8.54 9.46 7.32
CA TYR A 45 -7.79 10.54 7.99
C TYR A 45 -8.64 11.75 8.38
N LEU A 46 -9.89 11.83 7.92
CA LEU A 46 -10.79 12.94 8.26
C LEU A 46 -11.42 12.75 9.64
N VAL A 47 -11.45 11.52 10.18
CA VAL A 47 -12.02 11.20 11.49
C VAL A 47 -11.10 11.70 12.61
N PRO A 48 -11.61 12.52 13.55
CA PRO A 48 -10.82 12.99 14.68
C PRO A 48 -10.22 11.83 15.49
N GLY A 49 -8.91 11.88 15.76
CA GLY A 49 -8.20 10.82 16.49
C GLY A 49 -7.72 9.65 15.63
N GLN A 50 -8.04 9.63 14.32
CA GLN A 50 -7.56 8.66 13.33
C GLN A 50 -6.57 9.29 12.34
N GLY A 51 -5.90 10.38 12.74
CA GLY A 51 -4.82 10.97 11.94
C GLY A 51 -3.74 9.94 11.64
N TYR A 52 -2.99 10.14 10.55
CA TYR A 52 -1.87 9.26 10.20
C TYR A 52 -0.95 9.11 11.43
N PRO A 53 -0.80 7.91 12.00
CA PRO A 53 -0.03 7.75 13.22
C PRO A 53 1.40 8.17 12.94
N GLU A 54 1.98 8.94 13.85
CA GLU A 54 3.42 9.18 13.81
C GLU A 54 4.10 7.84 14.11
N PHE A 55 4.69 7.24 13.08
CA PHE A 55 5.41 5.99 13.25
C PHE A 55 6.69 6.25 14.02
N SER A 56 6.88 5.51 15.12
CA SER A 56 8.18 5.43 15.76
C SER A 56 9.22 4.94 14.75
N ARG A 57 10.35 5.65 14.69
CA ARG A 57 11.53 5.24 13.91
C ARG A 57 12.56 4.55 14.79
N ASP A 58 12.24 4.33 16.05
CA ASP A 58 13.09 3.63 17.00
C ASP A 58 12.87 2.14 16.86
N TYR A 59 13.82 1.48 16.21
CA TYR A 59 13.83 0.03 16.06
C TYR A 59 14.69 -0.59 17.17
N PRO A 60 14.18 -1.58 17.93
CA PRO A 60 14.97 -2.23 18.96
C PRO A 60 16.14 -2.98 18.33
N ALA A 61 17.38 -2.56 18.61
CA ALA A 61 18.59 -3.13 18.01
C ALA A 61 18.78 -4.63 18.30
N GLY A 62 18.20 -5.12 19.40
CA GLY A 62 18.25 -6.53 19.80
C GLY A 62 16.98 -7.33 19.47
N PHE A 63 16.07 -6.78 18.65
CA PHE A 63 14.83 -7.48 18.33
C PHE A 63 15.13 -8.82 17.63
N THR A 64 14.68 -9.91 18.24
CA THR A 64 14.71 -11.25 17.65
C THR A 64 13.27 -11.77 17.65
N PRO A 65 12.69 -12.07 16.47
CA PRO A 65 11.33 -12.57 16.41
C PRO A 65 11.25 -13.95 17.07
N ASP A 66 10.35 -14.11 18.04
CA ASP A 66 10.04 -15.40 18.63
C ASP A 66 8.89 -16.09 17.89
N ALA A 67 8.58 -17.34 18.29
CA ALA A 67 7.53 -18.12 17.65
C ALA A 67 6.13 -17.48 17.82
N ALA A 68 5.88 -16.78 18.93
CA ALA A 68 4.60 -16.14 19.19
C ALA A 68 4.42 -14.90 18.30
N TYR A 69 5.46 -14.07 18.17
CA TYR A 69 5.51 -12.95 17.26
C TYR A 69 5.33 -13.40 15.81
N LEU A 70 6.07 -14.42 15.36
CA LEU A 70 5.92 -14.98 14.02
C LEU A 70 4.49 -15.48 13.77
N GLY A 71 3.86 -16.14 14.75
CA GLY A 71 2.48 -16.61 14.66
C GLY A 71 1.43 -15.49 14.63
N SER A 72 1.78 -14.28 15.10
CA SER A 72 0.91 -13.11 15.06
C SER A 72 0.93 -12.37 13.72
N LEU A 73 1.93 -12.61 12.86
CA LEU A 73 2.07 -11.91 11.59
C LEU A 73 0.96 -12.34 10.61
N PRO A 74 0.29 -11.40 9.93
CA PRO A 74 -0.72 -11.73 8.95
C PRO A 74 -0.08 -12.42 7.75
N ASP A 75 -0.68 -13.52 7.30
CA ASP A 75 -0.29 -14.17 6.04
C ASP A 75 -0.80 -13.33 4.86
N LEU A 76 0.00 -12.35 4.46
CA LEU A 76 -0.29 -11.46 3.33
C LEU A 76 -0.19 -12.18 1.98
N GLN A 77 0.42 -13.36 1.91
CA GLN A 77 0.58 -14.11 0.67
C GLN A 77 -0.57 -15.09 0.43
N ASN A 78 -1.11 -15.71 1.48
CA ASN A 78 -2.20 -16.69 1.39
C ASN A 78 -3.50 -16.22 2.06
N GLY A 79 -3.58 -14.94 2.43
CA GLY A 79 -4.79 -14.34 2.99
C GLY A 79 -6.00 -14.45 2.06
N PRO A 80 -7.23 -14.40 2.59
CA PRO A 80 -8.44 -14.48 1.78
C PRO A 80 -8.47 -13.38 0.71
N SER A 81 -8.90 -13.72 -0.51
CA SER A 81 -8.91 -12.82 -1.68
C SER A 81 -9.70 -11.53 -1.48
N SER A 82 -10.59 -11.48 -0.48
CA SER A 82 -11.29 -10.28 -0.04
C SER A 82 -10.38 -9.17 0.48
N LEU A 83 -9.22 -9.52 1.05
CA LEU A 83 -8.21 -8.59 1.59
C LEU A 83 -7.18 -8.13 0.54
N ILE A 84 -7.08 -8.84 -0.59
CA ILE A 84 -6.08 -8.60 -1.63
C ILE A 84 -6.79 -8.03 -2.86
N ARG A 85 -7.32 -6.80 -2.74
CA ARG A 85 -7.87 -6.05 -3.87
C ARG A 85 -6.78 -5.18 -4.50
N GLY A 86 -6.01 -5.76 -5.42
CA GLY A 86 -5.19 -4.97 -6.34
C GLY A 86 -6.08 -4.15 -7.30
N ALA A 87 -5.52 -3.10 -7.91
CA ALA A 87 -6.16 -2.47 -9.07
C ALA A 87 -6.36 -3.50 -10.19
N LYS A 88 -7.42 -3.40 -11.00
CA LYS A 88 -7.66 -4.26 -12.19
C LYS A 88 -6.65 -3.93 -13.31
N ALA A 89 -5.37 -4.15 -13.05
CA ALA A 89 -4.28 -3.95 -13.98
C ALA A 89 -3.66 -5.30 -14.33
N ARG A 90 -3.42 -5.53 -15.62
CA ARG A 90 -2.76 -6.75 -16.08
C ARG A 90 -1.28 -6.66 -15.75
N ILE A 91 -0.81 -7.48 -14.82
CA ILE A 91 0.63 -7.59 -14.50
C ILE A 91 1.25 -8.48 -15.57
N GLN A 92 1.98 -7.89 -16.52
CA GLN A 92 2.58 -8.65 -17.62
C GLN A 92 3.78 -9.50 -17.16
N HIS A 93 4.57 -8.97 -16.22
CA HIS A 93 5.73 -9.64 -15.64
C HIS A 93 5.84 -9.29 -14.16
N VAL A 94 6.08 -10.29 -13.31
CA VAL A 94 6.42 -10.10 -11.89
C VAL A 94 7.74 -10.81 -11.59
N GLY A 95 8.56 -10.26 -10.70
CA GLY A 95 9.87 -10.83 -10.42
C GLY A 95 10.78 -9.94 -9.59
N ILE A 96 12.07 -10.26 -9.64
CA ILE A 96 13.15 -9.56 -8.95
C ILE A 96 14.01 -8.81 -9.97
N SER A 97 14.50 -7.62 -9.61
CA SER A 97 15.42 -6.84 -10.43
C SER A 97 16.56 -6.27 -9.57
N ASN A 98 17.72 -6.06 -10.19
CA ASN A 98 18.90 -5.50 -9.55
C ASN A 98 19.36 -6.25 -8.27
N PHE A 99 19.08 -7.56 -8.20
CA PHE A 99 19.58 -8.40 -7.12
C PHE A 99 21.01 -8.80 -7.42
N ARG A 100 21.96 -8.45 -6.55
CA ARG A 100 23.39 -8.65 -6.80
C ARG A 100 23.88 -9.94 -6.16
N LEU A 101 24.45 -10.82 -6.98
CA LEU A 101 24.98 -12.11 -6.56
C LEU A 101 26.44 -12.27 -7.00
N PRO A 102 27.30 -12.89 -6.17
CA PRO A 102 28.62 -13.30 -6.61
C PRO A 102 28.50 -14.54 -7.52
N ILE A 103 28.60 -14.35 -8.84
CA ILE A 103 28.49 -15.44 -9.82
C ILE A 103 29.88 -15.83 -10.33
N ARG A 104 30.15 -17.13 -10.41
CA ARG A 104 31.37 -17.67 -11.01
C ARG A 104 31.19 -17.85 -12.53
N TYR A 105 32.01 -17.16 -13.30
CA TYR A 105 32.07 -17.21 -14.76
C TYR A 105 33.26 -18.04 -15.23
N ALA A 106 33.04 -18.94 -16.19
CA ALA A 106 34.11 -19.58 -16.93
C ALA A 106 34.54 -18.68 -18.10
N THR A 107 35.81 -18.30 -18.14
CA THR A 107 36.39 -17.49 -19.23
C THR A 107 37.54 -18.25 -19.90
N LYS A 108 37.98 -17.78 -21.07
CA LYS A 108 39.17 -18.33 -21.76
C LYS A 108 40.45 -18.24 -20.92
N ALA A 109 40.52 -17.31 -19.96
CA ALA A 109 41.66 -17.11 -19.06
C ALA A 109 41.51 -17.86 -17.72
N GLY A 110 40.41 -18.62 -17.52
CA GLY A 110 40.11 -19.32 -16.27
C GLY A 110 38.80 -18.86 -15.62
N ALA A 111 38.46 -19.47 -14.49
CA ALA A 111 37.26 -19.13 -13.74
C ALA A 111 37.46 -17.86 -12.90
N MET A 112 36.49 -16.94 -12.91
CA MET A 112 36.49 -15.74 -12.07
C MET A 112 35.13 -15.51 -11.42
N VAL A 113 35.08 -14.79 -10.30
CA VAL A 113 33.83 -14.42 -9.62
C VAL A 113 33.59 -12.93 -9.84
N LEU A 114 32.39 -12.58 -10.28
CA LEU A 114 31.97 -11.20 -10.48
C LEU A 114 30.69 -10.93 -9.69
N GLU A 115 30.53 -9.69 -9.23
CA GLU A 115 29.26 -9.21 -8.71
C GLU A 115 28.31 -8.97 -9.89
N THR A 116 27.24 -9.75 -9.97
CA THR A 116 26.31 -9.75 -11.09
C THR A 116 24.93 -9.30 -10.66
N SER A 117 24.41 -8.28 -11.34
CA SER A 117 22.99 -7.90 -11.25
C SER A 117 22.13 -8.93 -11.99
N VAL A 118 21.18 -9.54 -11.27
CA VAL A 118 20.24 -10.53 -11.79
C VAL A 118 18.83 -9.92 -11.87
N THR A 119 18.18 -10.13 -13.01
CA THR A 119 16.75 -9.88 -13.20
C THR A 119 16.09 -11.20 -13.56
N GLY A 120 15.08 -11.61 -12.78
CA GLY A 120 14.31 -12.83 -13.01
C GLY A 120 12.82 -12.51 -13.02
N THR A 121 12.09 -12.95 -14.03
CA THR A 121 10.67 -12.62 -14.23
C THR A 121 9.84 -13.86 -14.58
N VAL A 122 8.58 -13.88 -14.15
CA VAL A 122 7.55 -14.84 -14.58
C VAL A 122 6.33 -14.11 -15.15
N SER A 123 5.58 -14.78 -16.02
CA SER A 123 4.29 -14.31 -16.51
C SER A 123 3.19 -14.74 -15.54
N LEU A 124 2.26 -13.84 -15.23
CA LEU A 124 1.11 -14.07 -14.35
C LEU A 124 -0.21 -14.11 -15.14
#